data_AF-A0A3G6S4G0-F1
#
_entry.id   AF-A0A3G6S4G0-F1
#
_cell.length_a   1.000
_cell.length_b   1.000
_cell.length_c   1.000
_cell.angle_alpha   90.00
_cell.angle_beta   90.00
_cell.angle_gamma   90.00
#
_symmetry.space_group_name_H-M   'P 1'
#
loop_
_entity.id
_entity.type
_entity.pdbx_description
1 polymer ?
#
loop_
_entity_poly.entity_id
_entity_poly.type
_entity_poly.pdbx_seq_one_letter_code
_entity_poly.pdbx_strand_id
1 'polypeptide(L)'
;MQRKQPLEHGDRKYQLIMQPDNNLVLYMTRDGYTSVLWSSNSYTTMGSMSKLIAQNDGNMVIYRNGIPTWNTNKTVNFHVNDPHMKLQLFSRKGTLITPGYRMKFVLGGNNQNLNDVFQVDFD
;
A
#
# COMPACT_ATOMS: atom_id res chain seq x y z
N MET A 1 -17.85 1.07 8.61
CA MET A 1 -16.75 1.78 7.92
C MET A 1 -15.48 1.60 8.72
N GLN A 2 -14.57 0.69 8.34
CA GLN A 2 -13.24 0.67 8.94
C GLN A 2 -12.52 1.96 8.51
N ARG A 3 -12.29 2.87 9.46
CA ARG A 3 -11.36 3.97 9.26
C ARG A 3 -10.01 3.33 8.96
N LYS A 4 -9.42 3.62 7.79
CA LYS A 4 -8.05 3.21 7.45
C LYS A 4 -7.11 3.96 8.39
N GLN A 5 -6.81 3.37 9.53
CA GLN A 5 -5.94 3.99 10.53
C GLN A 5 -4.50 4.03 9.99
N PRO A 6 -3.75 5.11 10.25
CA PRO A 6 -2.32 5.11 9.99
C PRO A 6 -1.64 3.98 10.77
N LEU A 7 -0.57 3.43 10.21
CA LEU A 7 0.37 2.65 11.00
C LEU A 7 1.25 3.64 11.76
N GLU A 8 1.34 3.54 13.08
CA GLU A 8 2.14 4.45 13.91
C GLU A 8 3.34 3.71 14.52
N HIS A 9 4.50 4.38 14.58
CA HIS A 9 5.70 3.88 15.24
C HIS A 9 6.51 5.06 15.79
N GLY A 10 6.54 5.20 17.11
CA GLY A 10 7.10 6.38 17.76
C GLY A 10 6.34 7.65 17.38
N ASP A 11 7.06 8.68 16.94
CA ASP A 11 6.54 9.95 16.44
C ASP A 11 6.13 9.90 14.95
N ARG A 12 6.34 8.76 14.28
CA ARG A 12 6.09 8.59 12.84
C ARG A 12 4.74 7.94 12.59
N LYS A 13 4.03 8.44 11.58
CA LYS A 13 2.80 7.86 11.03
C LYS A 13 2.99 7.51 9.57
N TYR A 14 2.49 6.36 9.18
CA TYR A 14 2.58 5.84 7.82
C TYR A 14 1.18 5.67 7.23
N GLN A 15 0.96 6.26 6.06
CA GLN A 15 -0.35 6.27 5.41
C GLN A 15 -0.21 6.03 3.92
N LEU A 16 -0.96 5.05 3.41
CA LEU A 16 -1.13 4.85 1.99
C LEU A 16 -2.41 5.56 1.53
N ILE A 17 -2.25 6.62 0.75
CA ILE A 17 -3.33 7.54 0.36
C ILE A 17 -3.51 7.50 -1.15
N MET A 18 -4.75 7.27 -1.57
CA MET A 18 -5.18 7.48 -2.95
C MET A 18 -5.50 8.96 -3.12
N GLN A 19 -4.62 9.69 -3.79
CA GLN A 19 -4.71 11.14 -3.94
C GLN A 19 -5.75 11.55 -5.00
N PRO A 20 -6.24 12.80 -4.98
CA PRO A 20 -7.21 13.30 -5.96
C PRO A 20 -6.69 13.31 -7.41
N ASP A 21 -5.38 13.38 -7.60
CA ASP A 21 -4.70 13.32 -8.91
C ASP A 21 -4.48 11.87 -9.41
N ASN A 22 -5.17 10.91 -8.81
CA ASN A 22 -5.10 9.49 -9.17
C ASN A 22 -3.74 8.83 -8.95
N ASN A 23 -2.89 9.41 -8.10
CA ASN A 23 -1.67 8.76 -7.63
C ASN A 23 -1.89 8.07 -6.28
N LEU A 24 -1.37 6.86 -6.11
CA LEU A 24 -1.37 6.15 -4.82
C LEU A 24 -0.01 6.35 -4.16
N VAL A 25 0.01 7.00 -3.00
CA VAL A 25 1.27 7.44 -2.37
C VAL A 25 1.35 6.96 -0.92
N LEU A 26 2.50 6.38 -0.57
CA LEU A 26 2.87 6.05 0.79
C LEU A 26 3.62 7.24 1.40
N TYR A 27 3.02 7.84 2.42
CA TYR A 27 3.61 8.91 3.20
C TYR A 27 4.16 8.38 4.52
N MET A 28 5.26 8.99 4.96
CA MET A 28 5.65 9.05 6.36
C MET A 28 5.49 10.50 6.83
N THR A 29 4.80 10.69 7.95
CA THR A 29 4.68 11.99 8.60
C THR A 29 5.23 11.92 10.02
N ARG A 30 5.90 12.98 10.45
CA ARG A 30 6.30 13.28 11.84
C ARG A 30 6.14 14.80 12.04
N ASP A 31 6.16 15.31 13.26
CA ASP A 31 5.87 16.72 13.54
C ASP A 31 6.48 17.72 12.55
N GLY A 32 5.61 18.39 11.77
CA GLY A 32 5.98 19.39 10.76
C GLY A 32 6.71 18.86 9.51
N TYR A 33 6.89 17.54 9.38
CA TYR A 33 7.65 16.92 8.29
C TYR A 33 6.88 15.77 7.63
N THR A 34 6.82 15.82 6.30
CA THR A 34 6.20 14.78 5.46
C THR A 34 7.23 14.30 4.44
N SER A 35 7.38 12.98 4.30
CA SER A 35 8.19 12.34 3.28
C SER A 35 7.36 11.38 2.45
N VAL A 36 7.59 11.37 1.14
CA VAL A 36 7.06 10.36 0.22
C VAL A 36 8.01 9.19 0.23
N LEU A 37 7.55 8.03 0.72
CA LEU A 37 8.35 6.81 0.70
C LEU A 37 8.19 6.05 -0.62
N TRP A 38 6.97 6.04 -1.20
CA TRP A 38 6.67 5.33 -2.44
C TRP A 38 5.47 5.94 -3.17
N SER A 39 5.42 5.79 -4.49
CA SER A 39 4.33 6.26 -5.36
C SER A 39 4.06 5.25 -6.48
N SER A 40 2.80 5.06 -6.85
CA SER A 40 2.41 4.25 -8.02
C SER A 40 2.78 4.89 -9.35
N ASN A 41 3.13 6.19 -9.35
CA ASN A 41 3.45 6.99 -10.53
C ASN A 41 2.32 6.96 -11.58
N SER A 42 1.08 6.89 -11.10
CA SER A 42 -0.13 6.83 -11.94
C SER A 42 -0.88 8.16 -11.98
N TYR A 43 -0.16 9.26 -11.78
CA TYR A 43 -0.73 10.61 -11.69
C TYR A 43 -1.42 11.01 -13.00
N THR A 44 -2.63 11.54 -12.89
CA THR A 44 -3.39 12.14 -13.99
C THR A 44 -4.62 12.83 -13.43
N THR A 45 -4.85 14.06 -13.87
CA THR A 45 -6.02 14.87 -13.48
C THR A 45 -7.27 14.55 -14.31
N MET A 46 -7.18 13.62 -15.26
CA MET A 46 -8.28 13.28 -16.16
C MET A 46 -9.16 12.18 -15.58
N GLY A 47 -10.48 12.32 -15.73
CA GLY A 47 -11.46 11.35 -15.28
C GLY A 47 -11.72 11.44 -13.77
N SER A 48 -12.47 10.47 -13.25
CA SER A 48 -12.90 10.48 -11.85
C SER A 48 -11.86 9.88 -10.91
N MET A 49 -12.06 10.09 -9.61
CA MET A 49 -11.17 9.58 -8.57
C MET A 49 -11.06 8.05 -8.61
N SER A 50 -9.82 7.56 -8.67
CA SER A 50 -9.55 6.13 -8.70
C SER A 50 -9.76 5.48 -7.33
N LYS A 51 -10.05 4.18 -7.32
CA LYS A 51 -10.25 3.38 -6.11
C LYS A 51 -9.35 2.16 -6.15
N LEU A 52 -8.57 1.96 -5.09
CA LEU A 52 -7.83 0.72 -4.88
C LEU A 52 -8.75 -0.33 -4.25
N ILE A 53 -8.83 -1.51 -4.87
CA ILE A 53 -9.68 -2.62 -4.45
C ILE A 53 -8.84 -3.88 -4.29
N ALA A 54 -9.04 -4.57 -3.16
CA ALA A 54 -8.54 -5.91 -2.91
C ALA A 54 -9.63 -6.89 -3.35
N GLN A 55 -9.31 -7.75 -4.33
CA GLN A 55 -10.29 -8.61 -4.98
C GLN A 55 -10.28 -10.03 -4.38
N ASN A 56 -11.41 -10.72 -4.52
CA ASN A 56 -11.59 -12.10 -4.04
C ASN A 56 -10.80 -13.15 -4.85
N ASP A 57 -10.10 -12.74 -5.89
CA ASP A 57 -9.22 -13.60 -6.69
C ASP A 57 -7.74 -13.43 -6.27
N GLY A 58 -7.46 -12.67 -5.21
CA GLY A 58 -6.09 -12.40 -4.75
C GLY A 58 -5.34 -11.36 -5.58
N ASN A 59 -6.04 -10.64 -6.46
CA ASN A 59 -5.49 -9.49 -7.15
C ASN A 59 -5.80 -8.19 -6.40
N MET A 60 -5.00 -7.16 -6.68
CA MET A 60 -5.26 -5.81 -6.24
C MET A 60 -5.27 -4.88 -7.45
N VAL A 61 -6.33 -4.07 -7.56
CA VAL A 61 -6.62 -3.31 -8.77
C VAL A 61 -6.98 -1.88 -8.41
N ILE A 62 -6.43 -0.93 -9.17
CA ILE A 62 -6.89 0.45 -9.18
C ILE A 62 -7.92 0.59 -10.30
N TYR A 63 -9.14 0.97 -9.93
CA TYR A 63 -10.23 1.27 -10.86
C TYR A 63 -10.45 2.76 -11.01
N ARG A 64 -10.69 3.20 -12.24
CA ARG A 64 -11.19 4.53 -12.57
C ARG A 64 -12.47 4.41 -13.36
N ASN A 65 -13.59 4.91 -12.83
CA ASN A 65 -14.90 4.77 -13.47
C ASN A 65 -15.25 3.32 -13.87
N GLY A 66 -14.85 2.35 -13.04
CA GLY A 66 -15.04 0.93 -13.31
C GLY A 66 -14.04 0.33 -14.31
N ILE A 67 -13.18 1.14 -14.93
CA ILE A 67 -12.11 0.69 -15.83
C ILE A 67 -10.86 0.39 -14.99
N PRO A 68 -10.26 -0.82 -15.07
CA PRO A 68 -9.01 -1.13 -14.39
C PRO A 68 -7.85 -0.36 -15.05
N THR A 69 -7.11 0.44 -14.28
CA THR A 69 -5.99 1.26 -14.78
C THR A 69 -4.62 0.73 -14.34
N TRP A 70 -4.57 -0.06 -13.26
CA TRP A 70 -3.37 -0.72 -12.77
C TRP A 70 -3.76 -1.96 -11.97
N ASN A 71 -2.92 -2.99 -11.98
CA ASN A 71 -3.09 -4.17 -11.13
C ASN A 71 -1.76 -4.78 -10.71
N THR A 72 -1.77 -5.55 -9.63
CA THR A 72 -0.58 -6.27 -9.15
C THR A 72 -0.14 -7.43 -10.05
N ASN A 73 -1.03 -7.95 -10.90
CA ASN A 73 -0.85 -9.18 -11.66
C ASN A 73 -0.55 -10.40 -10.77
N LYS A 74 -1.36 -10.58 -9.71
CA LYS A 74 -1.11 -11.55 -8.62
C LYS A 74 -2.30 -12.46 -8.30
N THR A 75 -3.22 -12.66 -9.24
CA THR A 75 -4.37 -13.55 -9.07
C THR A 75 -3.92 -14.94 -8.61
N VAL A 76 -4.59 -15.49 -7.60
CA VAL A 76 -4.37 -16.84 -7.06
C VAL A 76 -5.41 -17.82 -7.62
N ASN A 77 -5.16 -19.12 -7.50
CA ASN A 77 -6.03 -20.17 -8.03
C ASN A 77 -7.16 -20.61 -7.06
N PHE A 78 -7.48 -19.80 -6.06
CA PHE A 78 -8.52 -20.07 -5.07
C PHE A 78 -9.28 -18.79 -4.70
N HIS A 79 -10.49 -18.96 -4.16
CA HIS A 79 -11.26 -17.83 -3.64
C HIS A 79 -10.62 -17.27 -2.37
N VAL A 80 -10.45 -15.95 -2.33
CA VAL A 80 -9.95 -15.20 -1.18
C VAL A 80 -11.14 -14.65 -0.39
N ASN A 81 -11.35 -15.20 0.80
CA ASN A 81 -12.27 -14.68 1.79
C ASN A 81 -11.63 -13.49 2.52
N ASP A 82 -12.45 -12.47 2.77
CA ASP A 82 -12.05 -11.22 3.45
C ASP A 82 -10.76 -10.63 2.85
N PRO A 83 -10.73 -10.28 1.54
CA PRO A 83 -9.56 -9.66 0.95
C PRO A 83 -9.35 -8.27 1.58
N HIS A 84 -8.21 -8.08 2.23
CA HIS A 84 -7.89 -6.84 2.93
C HIS A 84 -6.44 -6.42 2.72
N MET A 85 -6.19 -5.13 2.91
CA MET A 85 -4.89 -4.54 2.66
C MET A 85 -4.18 -4.27 3.99
N LYS A 86 -2.88 -4.57 4.08
CA LYS A 86 -2.07 -4.30 5.28
C LYS A 86 -0.84 -3.47 4.93
N LEU A 87 -0.52 -2.53 5.79
CA LEU A 87 0.82 -1.95 5.88
C LEU A 87 1.58 -2.67 7.00
N GLN A 88 2.81 -3.09 6.71
CA GLN A 88 3.67 -3.80 7.65
C GLN A 88 5.04 -3.13 7.70
N LEU A 89 5.46 -2.73 8.91
CA LEU A 89 6.75 -2.13 9.18
C LEU A 89 7.68 -3.16 9.82
N PHE A 90 8.90 -3.27 9.29
CA PHE A 90 9.95 -4.15 9.78
C PHE A 90 11.18 -3.33 10.12
N SER A 91 11.79 -3.56 11.28
CA SER A 91 13.12 -3.02 11.57
C SER A 91 14.17 -3.82 10.80
N ARG A 92 15.17 -3.11 10.27
CA ARG A 92 16.31 -3.68 9.56
C ARG A 92 17.57 -3.33 10.33
N LYS A 93 18.27 -4.35 10.81
CA LYS A 93 19.55 -4.23 11.51
C LYS A 93 20.43 -5.40 11.13
N GLY A 94 21.71 -5.14 10.85
CA GLY A 94 22.69 -6.17 10.55
C GLY A 94 24.07 -5.56 10.36
N THR A 95 25.12 -6.36 10.51
CA THR A 95 26.51 -5.90 10.43
C THR A 95 26.94 -5.49 9.01
N LEU A 96 26.21 -5.95 7.98
CA LEU A 96 26.51 -5.70 6.56
C LEU A 96 25.41 -4.91 5.83
N ILE A 97 24.45 -4.33 6.54
CA ILE A 97 23.36 -3.54 5.93
C ILE A 97 23.20 -2.21 6.67
N THR A 98 22.82 -1.16 5.94
CA THR A 98 22.39 0.09 6.55
C THR A 98 21.19 -0.17 7.46
N PRO A 99 21.28 0.14 8.77
CA PRO A 99 20.15 0.03 9.67
C PRO A 99 19.04 0.97 9.24
N GLY A 100 17.79 0.56 9.45
CA GLY A 100 16.64 1.37 9.11
C GLY A 100 15.38 0.54 9.20
N TYR A 101 14.48 0.77 8.26
CA TYR A 101 13.17 0.17 8.19
C TYR A 101 12.86 -0.37 6.81
N ARG A 102 11.88 -1.26 6.76
CA ARG A 102 11.22 -1.74 5.56
C ARG A 102 9.73 -1.66 5.74
N MET A 103 9.06 -0.99 4.81
CA MET A 103 7.61 -1.04 4.71
C MET A 103 7.22 -2.01 3.59
N LYS A 104 6.25 -2.86 3.88
CA LYS A 104 5.54 -3.65 2.88
C LYS A 104 4.09 -3.27 2.86
N PHE A 105 3.55 -3.15 1.66
CA PHE A 105 2.11 -3.13 1.45
C PHE A 105 1.68 -4.48 0.88
N VAL A 106 0.73 -5.11 1.56
CA VAL A 106 0.45 -6.54 1.39
C VAL A 106 -1.04 -6.76 1.22
N LEU A 107 -1.42 -7.62 0.28
CA LEU A 107 -2.75 -8.18 0.20
C LEU A 107 -2.84 -9.38 1.15
N GLY A 108 -3.81 -9.35 2.06
CA GLY A 108 -4.18 -10.47 2.91
C GLY A 108 -5.58 -10.99 2.59
N GLY A 109 -5.87 -12.16 3.11
CA GLY A 109 -7.16 -12.85 2.99
C GLY A 109 -6.98 -14.33 3.31
N ASN A 110 -8.07 -15.05 3.60
CA ASN A 110 -7.99 -16.43 4.10
C ASN A 110 -7.06 -16.59 5.32
N ASN A 111 -7.05 -15.60 6.24
CA ASN A 111 -6.19 -15.57 7.43
C ASN A 111 -4.67 -15.59 7.15
N GLN A 112 -4.24 -15.22 5.94
CA GLN A 112 -2.82 -15.20 5.56
C GLN A 112 -2.45 -13.93 4.79
N ASN A 113 -1.15 -13.70 4.62
CA ASN A 113 -0.62 -12.75 3.65
C ASN A 113 -0.50 -13.48 2.31
N LEU A 114 -1.10 -12.93 1.26
CA LEU A 114 -1.14 -13.54 -0.06
C LEU A 114 -0.02 -13.03 -0.95
N ASN A 115 0.12 -11.70 -1.07
CA ASN A 115 1.07 -11.10 -1.99
C ASN A 115 1.61 -9.75 -1.48
N ASP A 116 2.91 -9.54 -1.68
CA ASP A 116 3.55 -8.23 -1.54
C ASP A 116 3.22 -7.39 -2.78
N VAL A 117 2.59 -6.23 -2.56
CA VAL A 117 2.25 -5.26 -3.61
C VAL A 117 3.47 -4.41 -3.94
N PHE A 118 4.12 -3.88 -2.91
CA PHE A 118 5.39 -3.19 -3.00
C PHE A 118 6.16 -3.29 -1.69
N GLN A 119 7.46 -3.05 -1.78
CA GLN A 119 8.37 -2.93 -0.65
C GLN A 119 9.22 -1.67 -0.81
N VAL A 120 9.44 -0.94 0.27
CA VAL A 120 10.39 0.18 0.32
C VAL A 120 11.26 0.08 1.56
N ASP A 121 12.56 0.31 1.38
CA ASP A 121 13.56 0.40 2.43
C ASP A 121 13.91 1.88 2.66
N PHE A 122 14.00 2.31 3.91
CA PHE A 122 14.26 3.70 4.31
C PHE A 122 14.89 3.76 5.70
N ASP A 123 15.42 4.91 6.11
CA ASP A 123 16.16 5.10 7.37
C ASP A 123 15.28 5.48 8.59
#